data_AF-A0A2G9ZD50-F1
#
_entry.id   AF-A0A2G9ZD50-F1
#
_cell.length_a   1.000
_cell.length_b   1.000
_cell.length_c   1.000
_cell.angle_alpha   90.00
_cell.angle_beta   90.00
_cell.angle_gamma   90.00
#
_symmetry.space_group_name_H-M   'P 1'
#
loop_
_entity.id
_entity.type
_entity.pdbx_description
1 polymer ?
#
loop_
_entity_poly.entity_id
_entity_poly.type
_entity_poly.pdbx_seq_one_letter_code
_entity_poly.pdbx_strand_id
1 'polypeptide(L)'
;MAKIFDPIDLIEKDIFELLDLKDLPQEYKDKMVSEMEDMLENRVIARLMDSLSKEDAEKFDNLPENDNNAITEFFKDKDINIEQITAEEALILKSDMASLINVANKGVSENA
;
A
#
# COMPACT_ATOMS: atom_id res chain seq x y z
N MET A 1 10.13 3.65 -23.74
CA MET A 1 9.76 2.32 -23.19
C MET A 1 9.10 2.53 -21.83
N ALA A 2 8.09 1.74 -21.43
CA ALA A 2 7.69 1.75 -20.01
C ALA A 2 8.89 1.29 -19.19
N LYS A 3 9.26 2.00 -18.12
CA LYS A 3 10.30 1.55 -17.21
C LYS A 3 9.70 0.34 -16.49
N ILE A 4 10.03 -0.86 -16.95
CA ILE A 4 9.72 -2.09 -16.24
C ILE A 4 10.66 -2.09 -15.04
N PHE A 5 10.11 -1.94 -13.84
CA PHE A 5 10.92 -2.01 -12.62
C PHE A 5 11.33 -3.46 -12.38
N ASP A 6 12.59 -3.65 -12.01
CA ASP A 6 13.07 -4.94 -11.53
C ASP A 6 12.32 -5.27 -10.22
N PRO A 7 11.72 -6.47 -10.06
CA PRO A 7 11.10 -6.88 -8.81
C PRO A 7 12.02 -6.73 -7.59
N ILE A 8 13.33 -6.91 -7.76
CA ILE A 8 14.32 -6.71 -6.68
C ILE A 8 14.40 -5.23 -6.29
N ASP A 9 14.44 -4.33 -7.29
CA ASP A 9 14.44 -2.89 -7.05
C ASP A 9 13.19 -2.45 -6.28
N LEU A 10 12.04 -3.06 -6.58
CA LEU A 10 10.79 -2.76 -5.89
C LEU A 10 10.83 -3.13 -4.40
N ILE A 11 11.64 -4.12 -4.02
CA ILE A 11 11.80 -4.54 -2.63
C ILE A 11 12.89 -3.71 -1.96
N GLU A 12 14.06 -3.56 -2.59
CA GLU A 12 15.27 -3.05 -1.95
C GLU A 12 15.39 -1.53 -1.95
N LYS A 13 14.87 -0.84 -2.97
CA LYS A 13 15.05 0.61 -3.08
C LYS A 13 14.01 1.37 -2.28
N ASP A 14 14.41 2.50 -1.73
CA ASP A 14 13.48 3.47 -1.14
C ASP A 14 12.51 4.01 -2.20
N ILE A 15 11.28 4.38 -1.80
CA ILE A 15 10.28 4.90 -2.74
C ILE A 15 10.77 6.19 -3.42
N PHE A 16 11.43 7.11 -2.71
CA PHE A 16 11.93 8.34 -3.29
C PHE A 16 13.11 8.11 -4.23
N GLU A 17 13.87 7.03 -4.01
CA GLU A 17 14.88 6.57 -4.96
C GLU A 17 14.26 6.03 -6.25
N LEU A 18 13.25 5.17 -6.13
CA LEU A 18 12.58 4.57 -7.29
C LEU A 18 11.91 5.61 -8.19
N LEU A 19 11.36 6.65 -7.55
CA LEU A 19 10.62 7.72 -8.20
C LEU A 19 11.51 8.87 -8.67
N ASP A 20 12.83 8.83 -8.42
CA ASP A 20 13.78 9.90 -8.71
C ASP A 20 13.44 11.23 -8.00
N LEU A 21 12.95 11.14 -6.77
CA LEU A 21 12.51 12.23 -5.89
C LEU A 21 13.43 12.40 -4.67
N LYS A 22 14.69 11.96 -4.76
CA LYS A 22 15.65 12.01 -3.64
C LYS A 22 15.87 13.43 -3.11
N ASP A 23 15.77 14.43 -3.97
CA ASP A 23 16.02 15.83 -3.63
C ASP A 23 14.76 16.58 -3.17
N LEU A 24 13.62 15.89 -3.03
CA LEU A 24 12.39 16.49 -2.54
C LEU A 24 12.58 16.99 -1.09
N PRO A 25 12.10 18.19 -0.73
CA PRO A 25 12.20 18.66 0.66
C PRO A 25 11.53 17.70 1.63
N GLN A 26 12.10 17.55 2.83
CA GLN A 26 11.68 16.53 3.80
C GLN A 26 10.19 16.64 4.16
N GLU A 27 9.66 17.86 4.32
CA GLU A 27 8.24 18.09 4.60
C GLU A 27 7.30 17.44 3.56
N TYR A 28 7.68 17.49 2.28
CA TYR A 28 6.90 16.86 1.22
C TYR A 28 7.07 15.33 1.20
N LYS A 29 8.26 14.83 1.56
CA LYS A 29 8.47 13.38 1.73
C LYS A 29 7.61 12.85 2.86
N ASP A 30 7.60 13.52 4.01
CA ASP A 30 6.81 13.13 5.18
C ASP A 30 5.32 13.13 4.86
N LYS A 31 4.85 14.18 4.17
CA LYS A 31 3.46 14.24 3.70
C LYS A 31 3.12 13.07 2.76
N MET A 32 3.99 12.77 1.80
CA MET A 32 3.77 11.68 0.86
C MET A 32 3.77 10.32 1.57
N VAL A 33 4.66 10.10 2.54
CA VAL A 33 4.66 8.88 3.37
C VAL A 33 3.35 8.76 4.13
N SER A 34 2.88 9.81 4.78
CA SER A 34 1.60 9.79 5.50
C SER A 34 0.43 9.45 4.58
N GLU A 35 0.36 10.06 3.39
CA GLU A 35 -0.70 9.75 2.41
C GLU A 35 -0.60 8.30 1.88
N MET A 36 0.62 7.76 1.77
CA MET A 36 0.86 6.36 1.40
C MET A 36 0.46 5.39 2.51
N GLU A 37 0.73 5.72 3.77
CA GLU A 37 0.32 4.94 4.93
C GLU A 37 -1.21 4.85 5.01
N ASP A 38 -1.91 5.99 4.89
CA ASP A 38 -3.37 6.03 4.86
C ASP A 38 -3.93 5.18 3.70
N MET A 39 -3.33 5.28 2.51
CA MET A 39 -3.77 4.48 1.36
C MET A 39 -3.52 2.99 1.57
N LEU A 40 -2.37 2.62 2.14
CA LEU A 40 -2.02 1.25 2.45
C LEU A 40 -2.99 0.65 3.48
N GLU A 41 -3.27 1.36 4.57
CA GLU A 41 -4.21 0.94 5.60
C GLU A 41 -5.59 0.66 5.00
N ASN A 42 -6.13 1.61 4.22
CA ASN A 42 -7.42 1.45 3.56
C ASN A 42 -7.47 0.23 2.62
N ARG A 43 -6.40 -0.03 1.86
CA ARG A 43 -6.30 -1.20 0.97
C ARG A 43 -6.25 -2.50 1.76
N VAL A 44 -5.46 -2.54 2.84
CA VAL A 44 -5.35 -3.70 3.71
C VAL A 44 -6.71 -4.01 4.34
N ILE A 45 -7.38 -3.02 4.93
CA ILE A 45 -8.72 -3.20 5.52
C ILE A 45 -9.71 -3.70 4.47
N ALA A 46 -9.76 -3.09 3.28
CA ALA A 46 -10.66 -3.52 2.22
C ALA A 46 -10.43 -5.00 1.84
N ARG A 47 -9.17 -5.42 1.67
CA ARG A 47 -8.83 -6.78 1.30
C ARG A 47 -9.08 -7.79 2.43
N LEU A 48 -8.87 -7.39 3.67
CA LEU A 48 -9.23 -8.17 4.84
C LEU A 48 -10.75 -8.38 4.88
N MET A 49 -11.56 -7.34 4.68
CA MET A 49 -13.02 -7.41 4.65
C MET A 49 -13.54 -8.27 3.50
N ASP A 50 -12.96 -8.17 2.30
CA ASP A 50 -13.30 -9.01 1.15
C ASP A 50 -13.00 -10.49 1.38
N SER A 51 -12.09 -10.80 2.31
CA SER A 51 -11.72 -12.16 2.70
C SER A 51 -12.68 -12.76 3.74
N LEU A 52 -13.57 -11.94 4.33
CA LEU A 52 -14.52 -12.40 5.33
C LEU A 52 -15.82 -12.89 4.71
N SER A 53 -16.43 -13.88 5.36
CA SER A 53 -17.83 -14.20 5.11
C SER A 53 -18.73 -13.06 5.62
N LYS A 54 -19.99 -12.97 5.16
CA LYS A 54 -20.93 -11.96 5.68
C LYS A 54 -21.12 -12.04 7.20
N GLU A 55 -21.19 -13.26 7.74
CA GLU A 55 -21.31 -13.48 9.18
C GLU A 55 -20.06 -13.01 9.94
N ASP A 56 -18.88 -13.19 9.35
CA ASP A 56 -17.64 -12.76 9.97
C ASP A 56 -17.41 -11.26 9.84
N ALA A 57 -17.84 -10.63 8.75
CA ALA A 57 -17.85 -9.17 8.61
C ALA A 57 -18.73 -8.52 9.70
N GLU A 58 -19.92 -9.06 9.96
CA GLU A 58 -20.77 -8.58 11.06
C GLU A 58 -20.10 -8.74 12.43
N LYS A 59 -19.32 -9.81 12.66
CA LYS A 59 -18.56 -9.98 13.91
C LYS A 59 -17.41 -8.99 14.01
N PHE A 60 -16.74 -8.71 12.89
CA PHE A 60 -15.67 -7.73 12.82
C PHE A 60 -16.17 -6.32 13.16
N ASP A 61 -17.33 -5.92 12.65
CA ASP A 61 -17.96 -4.62 12.94
C ASP A 61 -18.30 -4.42 14.43
N ASN A 62 -18.37 -5.51 15.21
CA ASN A 62 -18.62 -5.47 16.65
C ASN A 62 -17.34 -5.52 17.50
N LEU A 63 -16.15 -5.61 16.87
CA LEU A 63 -14.89 -5.55 17.61
C LEU A 63 -14.60 -4.12 18.08
N PRO A 64 -13.95 -3.93 19.25
CA PRO A 64 -13.53 -2.61 19.68
C PRO A 64 -12.48 -2.04 18.71
N GLU A 65 -12.76 -0.89 18.09
CA GLU A 65 -11.88 -0.24 17.10
C GLU A 65 -10.45 0.05 17.63
N ASN A 66 -10.29 0.17 18.95
CA ASN A 66 -9.00 0.47 19.58
C ASN A 66 -8.30 -0.77 20.18
N ASP A 67 -8.82 -1.97 19.92
CA ASP A 67 -8.22 -3.22 20.40
C ASP A 67 -7.53 -3.97 19.26
N ASN A 68 -6.29 -3.53 18.96
CA ASN A 68 -5.46 -4.14 17.93
C ASN A 68 -5.20 -5.63 18.18
N ASN A 69 -5.21 -6.08 19.44
CA ASN A 69 -5.03 -7.49 19.76
C ASN A 69 -6.27 -8.29 19.35
N ALA A 70 -7.47 -7.80 19.68
CA ALA A 70 -8.72 -8.44 19.29
C ALA A 70 -8.87 -8.53 17.76
N ILE A 71 -8.50 -7.47 17.04
CA ILE A 71 -8.47 -7.45 15.57
C ILE A 71 -7.50 -8.49 15.02
N THR A 72 -6.28 -8.54 15.56
CA THR A 72 -5.24 -9.48 15.11
C THR A 72 -5.65 -10.93 15.38
N GLU A 73 -6.18 -11.22 16.56
CA GLU A 73 -6.67 -12.55 16.93
C GLU A 73 -7.84 -12.98 16.05
N PHE A 74 -8.78 -12.07 15.76
CA PHE A 74 -9.92 -12.35 14.90
C PHE A 74 -9.49 -12.84 13.51
N PHE A 75 -8.57 -12.14 12.85
CA PHE A 75 -8.10 -12.56 11.53
C PHE A 75 -7.25 -13.84 11.58
N LYS A 76 -6.47 -14.01 12.65
CA LYS A 76 -5.69 -15.23 12.86
C LYS A 76 -6.58 -16.47 12.98
N ASP A 77 -7.70 -16.38 13.70
CA ASP A 77 -8.67 -17.47 13.84
C ASP A 77 -9.36 -17.84 12.52
N LYS A 78 -9.30 -16.94 11.53
CA LYS A 78 -9.80 -17.14 10.16
C LYS A 78 -8.74 -17.63 9.19
N ASP A 79 -7.54 -17.94 9.67
CA ASP A 79 -6.38 -18.30 8.85
C ASP A 79 -6.01 -17.17 7.85
N ILE A 80 -6.32 -15.92 8.21
CA ILE A 80 -5.99 -14.73 7.43
C ILE A 80 -4.71 -14.12 8.00
N ASN A 81 -3.66 -14.09 7.18
CA ASN A 81 -2.36 -13.54 7.55
C ASN A 81 -2.30 -12.04 7.20
N ILE A 82 -2.48 -11.20 8.23
CA ILE A 82 -2.47 -9.73 8.07
C ILE A 82 -1.11 -9.26 7.56
N GLU A 83 0.00 -9.78 8.10
CA GLU A 83 1.34 -9.35 7.74
C GLU A 83 1.64 -9.62 6.27
N GLN A 84 1.19 -10.76 5.76
CA GLN A 84 1.31 -11.11 4.34
C GLN A 84 0.49 -10.15 3.48
N ILE A 85 -0.78 -9.91 3.83
CA ILE A 85 -1.65 -9.00 3.07
C ILE A 85 -1.06 -7.59 3.05
N THR A 86 -0.59 -7.10 4.20
CA THR A 86 0.07 -5.79 4.31
C THR A 86 1.32 -5.71 3.44
N ALA A 87 2.17 -6.74 3.44
CA ALA A 87 3.37 -6.77 2.61
C ALA A 87 3.02 -6.77 1.10
N GLU A 88 2.00 -7.53 0.71
CA GLU A 88 1.52 -7.56 -0.67
C GLU A 88 0.94 -6.22 -1.12
N GLU A 89 0.08 -5.61 -0.31
CA GLU A 89 -0.51 -4.30 -0.61
C GLU A 89 0.55 -3.19 -0.66
N ALA A 90 1.57 -3.26 0.20
CA ALA A 90 2.69 -2.31 0.18
C ALA A 90 3.48 -2.40 -1.13
N LEU A 91 3.75 -3.63 -1.61
CA LEU A 91 4.43 -3.84 -2.89
C LEU A 91 3.57 -3.39 -4.08
N ILE A 92 2.27 -3.68 -4.05
CA ILE A 92 1.32 -3.23 -5.09
C ILE A 92 1.27 -1.71 -5.12
N LEU A 93 1.11 -1.04 -3.97
CA LEU A 93 1.08 0.42 -3.89
C LEU A 93 2.37 1.04 -4.44
N LYS A 94 3.52 0.50 -4.03
CA LYS A 94 4.84 0.93 -4.54
C LYS A 94 4.96 0.76 -6.06
N SER A 95 4.47 -0.35 -6.60
CA SER A 95 4.40 -0.61 -8.05
C SER A 95 3.47 0.37 -8.78
N ASP A 96 2.29 0.66 -8.22
CA ASP A 96 1.31 1.59 -8.78
C ASP A 96 1.91 2.99 -8.91
N MET A 97 2.54 3.49 -7.84
CA MET A 97 3.18 4.81 -7.82
C MET A 97 4.31 4.91 -8.85
N ALA A 98 5.15 3.89 -8.90
CA ALA A 98 6.24 3.81 -9.87
C ALA A 98 5.72 3.81 -11.32
N SER A 99 4.57 3.17 -11.55
CA SER A 99 3.91 3.14 -12.86
C SER A 99 3.28 4.48 -13.25
N LEU A 100 2.65 5.19 -12.31
CA LEU A 100 2.01 6.49 -12.58
C LEU A 100 3.03 7.56 -13.02
N ILE A 101 4.20 7.62 -12.39
CA ILE A 101 5.26 8.56 -12.78
C ILE A 101 5.79 8.28 -14.18
N ASN A 102 5.90 7.01 -14.59
CA ASN A 102 6.26 6.67 -15.97
C ASN A 102 5.23 7.15 -17.00
N VAL A 103 3.94 7.16 -16.66
CA VAL A 103 2.88 7.67 -17.53
C VAL A 103 2.92 9.20 -17.58
N ALA A 104 3.04 9.86 -16.44
CA ALA A 104 3.15 11.32 -16.35
C ALA A 104 4.35 11.85 -17.17
N ASN A 105 5.51 11.21 -17.05
CA ASN A 105 6.72 11.62 -17.80
C ASN A 105 6.59 11.44 -19.32
N LYS A 106 5.80 10.45 -19.78
CA LYS A 106 5.51 10.28 -21.22
C LYS A 106 4.54 11.33 -21.73
N GLY A 107 3.48 11.64 -20.98
CA GLY A 107 2.47 12.63 -21.37
C GLY A 107 3.00 14.06 -21.48
N VAL A 108 4.06 14.41 -20.72
CA VAL A 108 4.74 15.70 -20.83
C VAL A 108 5.64 15.76 -22.08
N SER A 109 6.25 14.64 -22.48
CA SER A 109 7.15 14.58 -23.65
C SER A 109 6.45 14.61 -25.01
N GLU A 110 5.15 14.30 -25.07
CA GLU A 110 4.36 14.36 -26.32
C GLU A 110 3.74 15.75 -26.58
N ASN A 111 3.84 16.66 -25.60
CA ASN A 111 3.30 18.03 -25.67
C ASN A 111 4.37 19.14 -25.62
N ALA A 112 5.66 18.78 -25.75
CA ALA A 112 6.81 19.68 -25.76
C ALA A 112 7.55 19.60 -27.11
#